data_AF-A0A7S6WNG2-F1
#
_entry.id   AF-A0A7S6WNG2-F1
#
_cell.length_a   1.000
_cell.length_b   1.000
_cell.length_c   1.000
_cell.angle_alpha   90.00
_cell.angle_beta   90.00
_cell.angle_gamma   90.00
#
_symmetry.space_group_name_H-M   'P 1'
#
loop_
_entity.id
_entity.type
_entity.pdbx_description
1 polymer ?
#
loop_
_entity_poly.entity_id
_entity_poly.type
_entity_poly.pdbx_seq_one_letter_code
_entity_poly.pdbx_strand_id
1 'polypeptide(L)'
;MNGRAVYNFAVRVITETVEQLLEKEHLRISDVDFVVCHQANERILEAAAKRLGSGTDKFVCNIENYGNTSAASVPITLDDLMRCGKIKGHL
;
A
#
# COMPACT_ATOMS: atom_id res chain seq x y z
N MET A 1 -22.08 5.35 -0.03
CA MET A 1 -21.04 4.55 0.68
C MET A 1 -20.80 5.17 2.05
N ASN A 2 -20.71 4.39 3.13
CA ASN A 2 -20.39 4.93 4.46
C ASN A 2 -18.88 5.13 4.61
N GLY A 3 -18.38 6.32 4.29
CA GLY A 3 -16.94 6.60 4.20
C GLY A 3 -16.17 6.34 5.49
N ARG A 4 -16.76 6.63 6.67
CA ARG A 4 -16.09 6.40 7.96
C ARG A 4 -15.95 4.91 8.27
N ALA A 5 -17.01 4.13 8.05
CA ALA A 5 -16.97 2.69 8.25
C ALA A 5 -15.97 2.02 7.29
N VAL A 6 -15.97 2.45 6.04
CA VAL A 6 -15.03 1.96 5.01
C VAL A 6 -13.59 2.33 5.35
N TYR A 7 -13.33 3.55 5.79
CA TYR A 7 -12.00 3.99 6.22
C TYR A 7 -11.47 3.11 7.36
N ASN A 8 -12.24 2.96 8.45
CA ASN A 8 -11.83 2.17 9.60
C ASN A 8 -11.60 0.70 9.24
N PHE A 9 -12.47 0.14 8.40
CA PHE A 9 -12.34 -1.20 7.87
C PHE A 9 -11.06 -1.37 7.04
N ALA A 10 -10.82 -0.47 6.08
CA ALA A 10 -9.68 -0.54 5.17
C ALA A 10 -8.34 -0.44 5.92
N VAL A 11 -8.20 0.52 6.84
CA VAL A 11 -6.97 0.66 7.64
C VAL A 11 -6.71 -0.61 8.44
N ARG A 12 -7.75 -1.21 9.05
CA ARG A 12 -7.63 -2.46 9.81
C ARG A 12 -7.19 -3.63 8.92
N VAL A 13 -7.91 -3.87 7.82
CA VAL A 13 -7.63 -5.02 6.93
C VAL A 13 -6.25 -4.91 6.30
N ILE A 14 -5.82 -3.73 5.85
CA ILE A 14 -4.48 -3.54 5.28
C ILE A 14 -3.41 -3.86 6.33
N THR A 15 -3.56 -3.34 7.55
CA THR A 15 -2.59 -3.57 8.64
C THR A 15 -2.51 -5.07 8.95
N GLU A 16 -3.64 -5.72 9.22
CA GLU A 16 -3.72 -7.16 9.55
C GLU A 16 -3.14 -8.03 8.43
N THR A 17 -3.44 -7.70 7.16
CA THR A 17 -2.95 -8.47 6.01
C THR A 17 -1.42 -8.37 5.86
N VAL A 18 -0.86 -7.18 6.05
CA VAL A 18 0.59 -6.98 5.95
C VAL A 18 1.30 -7.68 7.11
N GLU A 19 0.81 -7.56 8.34
CA GLU A 19 1.38 -8.24 9.51
C GLU A 19 1.39 -9.77 9.32
N GLN A 20 0.27 -10.35 8.87
CA GLN A 20 0.17 -11.78 8.61
C GLN A 20 1.13 -12.25 7.52
N LEU A 21 1.29 -11.47 6.45
CA LEU A 21 2.22 -11.81 5.37
C LEU A 21 3.67 -11.76 5.85
N LEU A 22 4.03 -10.72 6.60
CA LEU A 22 5.37 -10.58 7.17
C LEU A 22 5.70 -11.70 8.16
N GLU A 23 4.77 -12.05 9.04
CA GLU A 23 4.91 -13.16 9.99
C GLU A 23 5.13 -14.49 9.27
N LYS A 24 4.30 -14.77 8.25
CA LYS A 24 4.39 -15.99 7.45
C LYS A 24 5.74 -16.14 6.74
N GLU A 25 6.29 -15.04 6.22
CA GLU A 25 7.56 -15.04 5.49
C GLU A 25 8.77 -14.80 6.41
N HIS A 26 8.56 -14.72 7.72
CA HIS A 26 9.60 -14.42 8.72
C HIS A 26 10.37 -13.12 8.44
N LEU A 27 9.68 -12.11 7.92
CA LEU A 27 10.21 -10.79 7.61
C LEU A 27 9.70 -9.74 8.60
N ARG A 28 10.42 -8.64 8.71
CA ARG A 28 9.96 -7.42 9.39
C ARG A 28 9.61 -6.38 8.33
N ILE A 29 8.80 -5.40 8.73
CA ILE A 29 8.45 -4.28 7.86
C ILE A 29 9.67 -3.46 7.41
N SER A 30 10.76 -3.48 8.19
CA SER A 30 12.04 -2.88 7.81
C SER A 30 12.69 -3.55 6.61
N ASP A 31 12.36 -4.82 6.36
CA ASP A 31 12.97 -5.66 5.33
C ASP A 31 12.23 -5.53 3.99
N VAL A 32 11.13 -4.75 3.94
CA VAL A 32 10.33 -4.48 2.73
C VAL A 32 10.62 -3.10 2.19
N ASP A 33 10.97 -2.99 0.91
CA ASP A 33 11.23 -1.69 0.26
C ASP A 33 9.96 -0.89 0.01
N PHE A 34 8.93 -1.54 -0.54
CA PHE A 34 7.67 -0.91 -0.92
C PHE A 34 6.47 -1.76 -0.53
N VAL A 35 5.42 -1.11 -0.02
CA VAL A 35 4.09 -1.68 0.17
C VAL A 35 3.16 -1.03 -0.87
N VAL A 36 2.67 -1.85 -1.80
CA VAL A 36 1.77 -1.42 -2.88
C VAL A 36 0.37 -1.95 -2.60
N CYS A 37 -0.57 -1.06 -2.30
CA CYS A 37 -1.96 -1.39 -2.01
C CYS A 37 -2.93 -0.73 -3.01
N HIS A 38 -4.21 -1.07 -2.90
CA HIS A 38 -5.27 -0.35 -3.59
C HIS A 38 -5.28 1.15 -3.21
N GLN A 39 -5.35 2.01 -4.22
CA GLN A 39 -5.20 3.46 -4.11
C GLN A 39 -6.58 4.12 -3.88
N ALA A 40 -7.20 3.83 -2.72
CA ALA A 40 -8.56 4.30 -2.42
C ALA A 40 -8.61 5.74 -1.89
N ASN A 41 -7.69 6.05 -0.98
CA ASN A 41 -7.60 7.31 -0.25
C ASN A 41 -6.22 7.37 0.43
N GLU A 42 -5.51 8.49 0.26
CA GLU A 42 -4.16 8.67 0.82
C GLU A 42 -4.13 8.49 2.35
N ARG A 43 -5.15 9.00 3.04
CA ARG A 43 -5.24 8.91 4.50
C ARG A 43 -5.35 7.48 5.02
N ILE A 44 -5.88 6.56 4.20
CA ILE A 44 -5.93 5.13 4.55
C ILE A 44 -4.51 4.56 4.53
N LEU A 45 -3.72 4.89 3.50
CA LEU A 45 -2.33 4.44 3.36
C LEU A 45 -1.46 5.00 4.48
N GLU A 46 -1.56 6.30 4.77
CA GLU A 46 -0.85 6.95 5.89
C GLU A 46 -1.17 6.30 7.24
N ALA A 47 -2.44 6.02 7.50
CA ALA A 47 -2.87 5.42 8.75
C ALA A 47 -2.38 3.97 8.89
N ALA A 48 -2.37 3.19 7.81
CA ALA A 48 -1.80 1.85 7.79
C ALA A 48 -0.27 1.91 8.02
N ALA A 49 0.43 2.80 7.32
CA ALA A 49 1.87 3.00 7.46
C ALA A 49 2.28 3.35 8.89
N LYS A 50 1.50 4.22 9.55
CA LYS A 50 1.70 4.60 10.96
C LYS A 50 1.45 3.43 11.92
N ARG A 51 0.40 2.62 11.69
CA ARG A 51 0.09 1.45 12.53
C ARG A 51 1.18 0.39 12.45
N LEU A 52 1.73 0.16 11.27
CA LEU A 52 2.81 -0.80 11.03
C LEU A 52 4.19 -0.30 11.48
N GLY A 53 4.31 0.96 11.94
CA GLY A 53 5.60 1.55 12.30
C GLY A 53 6.57 1.65 11.12
N SER A 54 6.06 1.67 9.89
CA SER A 54 6.85 1.50 8.67
C SER A 54 7.51 2.78 8.15
N GLY A 55 7.09 3.95 8.63
CA GLY A 55 7.31 5.22 7.95
C GLY A 55 6.30 5.41 6.80
N THR A 56 5.93 6.65 6.48
CA THR A 56 4.97 6.93 5.38
C THR A 56 5.57 6.73 4.00
N ASP A 57 6.88 6.53 3.90
CA ASP A 57 7.65 6.38 2.67
C ASP A 57 7.56 4.97 2.05
N LYS A 58 7.34 3.93 2.86
CA LYS A 58 7.19 2.56 2.35
C LYS A 58 5.86 2.33 1.63
N PHE A 59 4.79 3.02 2.03
CA PHE A 59 3.48 2.91 1.37
C PHE A 59 3.43 3.81 0.14
N VAL A 60 3.39 3.19 -1.04
CA VAL A 60 3.40 3.95 -2.29
C VAL A 60 2.03 4.56 -2.54
N CYS A 61 2.01 5.88 -2.79
CA CYS A 61 0.82 6.66 -3.10
C CYS A 61 0.98 7.32 -4.47
N ASN A 62 0.02 7.12 -5.37
CA ASN A 62 -0.09 7.85 -6.65
C ASN A 62 -1.52 8.36 -6.88
N ILE A 63 -2.32 8.45 -5.82
CA ILE A 63 -3.73 8.89 -5.84
C ILE A 63 -3.87 10.29 -6.44
N GLU A 64 -2.91 11.17 -6.20
CA GLU A 64 -2.85 12.51 -6.79
C GLU A 64 -2.82 12.51 -8.32
N ASN A 65 -2.25 11.47 -8.94
CA ASN A 65 -2.09 11.37 -10.38
C ASN A 65 -3.28 10.66 -11.07
N TYR A 66 -3.83 9.62 -10.43
CA TYR A 66 -4.82 8.73 -11.06
C TYR A 66 -6.15 8.61 -10.32
N GLY A 67 -6.23 9.10 -9.07
CA GLY A 67 -7.38 8.89 -8.20
C GLY A 67 -7.61 7.42 -7.86
N ASN A 68 -8.84 7.10 -7.43
CA ASN A 68 -9.25 5.73 -7.15
C ASN A 68 -9.65 5.01 -8.45
N THR A 69 -8.78 4.11 -8.90
CA THR A 69 -8.95 3.30 -10.12
C THR A 69 -9.37 1.86 -9.84
N SER A 70 -9.90 1.59 -8.64
CA SER A 70 -10.35 0.25 -8.21
C SER A 70 -9.27 -0.82 -8.41
N ALA A 71 -9.57 -1.90 -9.14
CA ALA A 71 -8.65 -3.00 -9.40
C ALA A 71 -7.39 -2.57 -10.20
N ALA A 72 -7.45 -1.49 -10.98
CA ALA A 72 -6.31 -1.02 -11.76
C ALA A 72 -5.26 -0.28 -10.91
N SER A 73 -5.59 0.09 -9.67
CA SER A 73 -4.70 0.87 -8.81
C SER A 73 -3.36 0.19 -8.54
N VAL A 74 -3.37 -1.11 -8.21
CA VAL A 74 -2.13 -1.85 -7.94
C VAL A 74 -1.27 -1.99 -9.21
N PRO A 75 -1.82 -2.47 -10.36
CA PRO A 75 -1.06 -2.52 -11.61
C PRO A 75 -0.46 -1.19 -12.05
N ILE A 76 -1.22 -0.08 -11.99
CA ILE A 76 -0.74 1.25 -12.36
C ILE A 76 0.43 1.67 -11.45
N THR A 77 0.29 1.45 -10.14
CA THR A 77 1.36 1.79 -9.19
C THR A 77 2.63 0.97 -9.43
N LEU A 78 2.50 -0.31 -9.77
CA LEU A 78 3.64 -1.16 -10.14
C LEU A 78 4.30 -0.69 -11.44
N ASP A 79 3.51 -0.30 -12.44
CA ASP A 79 4.03 0.25 -13.71
C ASP A 79 4.79 1.57 -13.48
N ASP A 80 4.27 2.47 -12.65
CA ASP A 80 4.97 3.71 -12.26
C ASP A 80 6.33 3.40 -11.61
N LEU A 81 6.36 2.45 -10.65
CA LEU A 81 7.59 2.02 -9.97
C LEU A 81 8.60 1.42 -10.94
N MET A 82 8.14 0.65 -11.94
CA MET A 82 9.01 0.10 -12.98
C MET A 82 9.57 1.20 -13.89
N ARG A 83 8.72 2.12 -14.37
CA ARG A 83 9.13 3.21 -15.26
C ARG A 83 10.11 4.17 -14.61
N CYS A 84 9.99 4.40 -13.31
CA CYS A 84 10.95 5.22 -12.56
C CYS A 84 12.19 4.46 -12.09
N GLY A 85 12.33 3.18 -12.45
CA GLY A 85 13.51 2.36 -12.14
C GLY A 85 13.63 1.97 -10.66
N LYS A 86 12.58 2.14 -9.86
CA LYS A 86 12.55 1.76 -8.44
C LYS A 86 12.42 0.25 -8.23
N ILE A 87 11.72 -0.43 -9.14
CA ILE A 87 11.64 -1.89 -9.18
C ILE A 87 12.01 -2.39 -10.58
N LYS A 88 12.51 -3.62 -10.66
CA LYS A 88 12.83 -4.28 -11.94
C LYS A 88 11.79 -5.35 -12.23
N GLY A 89 11.33 -5.41 -13.47
CA GLY A 89 10.57 -6.57 -13.93
C GLY A 89 11.48 -7.80 -13.98
N HIS A 90 10.97 -8.95 -13.55
CA HIS A 90 11.55 -10.25 -13.88
C HIS A 90 10.88 -10.75 -15.16
N LEU A 91 11.38 -10.32 -16.31
CA LEU A 91 11.13 -10.93 -17.61
C LEU A 91 12.45 -11.40 -18.20
#